data_AF-A0A379Z8G6-F1
#
_entry.id   AF-A0A379Z8G6-F1
#
_cell.length_a   1.000
_cell.length_b   1.000
_cell.length_c   1.000
_cell.angle_alpha   90.00
_cell.angle_beta   90.00
_cell.angle_gamma   90.00
#
_symmetry.space_group_name_H-M   'P 1'
#
loop_
_entity.id
_entity.type
_entity.pdbx_description
1 polymer ?
#
loop_
_entity_poly.entity_id
_entity_poly.type
_entity_poly.pdbx_seq_one_letter_code
_entity_poly.pdbx_strand_id
1 'polypeptide(L)'
;MPHGWYHHVFATTFDWLTRPRWLGYWLGGANLHLTHHLFPHWSHRHYPALSRIIGEVAPRFGIDYRLLELEELLRLQQRFLSAMGRKP
;
A
#
# COMPACT_ATOMS: atom_id res chain seq x y z
N MET A 1 7.05 13.15 -16.03
CA MET A 1 7.34 11.70 -15.91
C MET A 1 6.56 10.98 -17.02
N PRO A 2 7.11 9.94 -17.67
CA PRO A 2 6.47 9.30 -18.84
C PRO A 2 5.15 8.58 -18.52
N HIS A 3 4.86 8.39 -17.22
CA HIS A 3 3.63 7.83 -16.68
C HIS A 3 3.03 8.84 -15.69
N GLY A 4 1.71 9.05 -15.73
CA GLY A 4 1.01 10.08 -14.93
C GLY A 4 1.15 9.88 -13.41
N TRP A 5 0.78 10.92 -12.64
CA TRP A 5 0.88 10.93 -11.17
C TRP A 5 0.29 9.66 -10.52
N TYR A 6 -0.88 9.20 -10.99
CA TYR A 6 -1.51 7.96 -10.51
C TYR A 6 -0.62 6.74 -10.71
N HIS A 7 -0.11 6.51 -11.91
CA HIS A 7 0.77 5.35 -12.17
C HIS A 7 2.02 5.38 -11.31
N HIS A 8 2.59 6.56 -11.06
CA HIS A 8 3.74 6.69 -10.17
C HIS A 8 3.38 6.27 -8.74
N VAL A 9 2.29 6.79 -8.19
CA VAL A 9 1.84 6.47 -6.82
C VAL A 9 1.58 4.97 -6.67
N PHE A 10 0.88 4.34 -7.61
CA PHE A 10 0.63 2.89 -7.57
C PHE A 10 1.93 2.06 -7.70
N ALA A 11 2.91 2.54 -8.45
CA ALA A 11 4.18 1.84 -8.63
C ALA A 11 5.10 1.93 -7.41
N THR A 12 5.13 3.09 -6.73
CA THR A 12 6.09 3.37 -5.65
C THR A 12 5.51 3.18 -4.24
N THR A 13 4.19 3.12 -4.11
CA THR A 13 3.52 2.92 -2.83
C THR A 13 2.69 1.63 -2.83
N PHE A 14 2.35 1.15 -1.64
CA PHE A 14 1.51 -0.01 -1.43
C PHE A 14 0.78 0.14 -0.11
N ASP A 15 -0.29 -0.63 0.05
CA ASP A 15 -1.05 -0.71 1.30
C ASP A 15 -0.76 -2.05 1.99
N TRP A 16 -0.93 -2.10 3.31
CA TRP A 16 -0.83 -3.34 4.06
C TRP A 16 -1.85 -3.42 5.19
N LEU A 17 -2.21 -4.65 5.56
CA LEU A 17 -3.21 -4.95 6.57
C LEU A 17 -2.57 -5.27 7.92
N THR A 18 -3.10 -4.66 8.98
CA THR A 18 -2.76 -5.04 10.35
C THR A 18 -3.56 -6.27 10.78
N ARG A 19 -2.94 -7.12 11.62
CA ARG A 19 -3.63 -8.17 12.37
C ARG A 19 -3.39 -7.95 13.87
N PRO A 20 -4.45 -7.69 14.66
CA PRO A 20 -5.85 -7.48 14.27
C PRO A 20 -6.11 -6.18 13.48
N ARG A 21 -7.19 -6.15 12.68
CA ARG A 21 -7.51 -5.04 11.76
C ARG A 21 -7.73 -3.68 12.44
N TRP A 22 -8.18 -3.69 13.70
CA TRP A 22 -8.42 -2.46 14.46
C TRP A 22 -7.12 -1.73 14.84
N LEU A 23 -5.96 -2.41 14.84
CA LEU A 23 -4.67 -1.75 15.07
C LEU A 23 -4.38 -0.68 14.02
N GLY A 24 -4.81 -0.86 12.76
CA GLY A 24 -4.66 0.14 11.71
C GLY A 24 -5.32 1.48 12.04
N TYR A 25 -6.40 1.47 12.84
CA TYR A 25 -7.02 2.70 13.33
C TYR A 25 -6.09 3.47 14.29
N TRP A 26 -5.43 2.76 15.22
CA TRP A 26 -4.47 3.36 16.15
C TRP A 26 -3.19 3.83 15.47
N LEU A 27 -2.81 3.20 14.34
CA LEU A 27 -1.73 3.68 13.48
C LEU A 27 -2.12 4.91 12.63
N GLY A 28 -3.33 5.45 12.81
CA GLY A 28 -3.83 6.60 12.06
C GLY A 28 -4.01 6.34 10.56
N GLY A 29 -4.12 5.07 10.15
CA GLY A 29 -4.18 4.67 8.74
C GLY A 29 -2.85 4.75 7.99
N ALA A 30 -1.71 4.88 8.69
CA ALA A 30 -0.38 4.89 8.06
C ALA A 30 -0.07 3.62 7.25
N ASN A 31 -0.73 2.51 7.59
CA ASN A 31 -0.63 1.25 6.84
C ASN A 31 -1.34 1.29 5.47
N LEU A 32 -2.18 2.29 5.22
CA LEU A 32 -2.92 2.51 3.97
C LEU A 32 -2.40 3.75 3.25
N HIS A 33 -1.09 3.79 3.01
CA HIS A 33 -0.38 4.94 2.47
C HIS A 33 -0.75 5.27 1.02
N LEU A 34 -0.93 4.27 0.16
CA LEU A 34 -1.40 4.46 -1.21
C LEU A 34 -2.83 5.03 -1.18
N THR A 35 -3.71 4.46 -0.37
CA THR A 35 -5.08 4.98 -0.19
C THR A 35 -5.07 6.42 0.31
N HIS A 36 -4.19 6.78 1.25
CA HIS A 36 -4.04 8.15 1.73
C HIS A 36 -3.62 9.13 0.62
N HIS A 37 -2.65 8.75 -0.23
CA HIS A 37 -2.24 9.60 -1.36
C HIS A 37 -3.35 9.80 -2.38
N LEU A 38 -4.18 8.78 -2.62
CA LEU A 38 -5.34 8.89 -3.52
C LEU A 38 -6.47 9.74 -2.92
N PHE A 39 -6.68 9.66 -1.61
CA PHE A 39 -7.79 10.34 -0.91
C PHE A 39 -7.31 11.11 0.32
N PRO A 40 -6.42 12.11 0.17
CA PRO A 40 -5.77 12.78 1.31
C PRO A 40 -6.75 13.60 2.16
N HIS A 41 -7.87 14.02 1.57
CA HIS A 41 -8.91 14.80 2.25
C HIS A 41 -9.97 13.94 2.96
N TRP A 42 -9.87 12.61 2.88
CA TRP A 42 -10.82 11.70 3.53
C TRP A 42 -10.28 11.25 4.89
N SER A 43 -11.18 11.08 5.86
CA SER A 43 -10.80 10.56 7.17
C SER A 43 -10.27 9.12 7.06
N HIS A 44 -9.20 8.81 7.79
CA HIS A 44 -8.57 7.48 7.83
C HIS A 44 -9.52 6.36 8.26
N ARG A 45 -10.64 6.70 8.93
CA ARG A 45 -11.73 5.75 9.23
C ARG A 45 -12.29 5.09 7.95
N HIS A 46 -12.27 5.78 6.81
CA HIS A 46 -12.78 5.27 5.54
C HIS A 46 -11.74 4.49 4.75
N TYR A 47 -10.44 4.63 5.07
CA TYR A 47 -9.37 4.01 4.29
C TYR A 47 -9.51 2.49 4.17
N PRO A 48 -9.94 1.72 5.20
CA PRO A 48 -10.15 0.28 5.04
C PRO A 48 -11.24 -0.11 4.04
N ALA A 49 -12.23 0.75 3.81
CA ALA A 49 -13.27 0.53 2.81
C ALA A 49 -12.77 0.98 1.43
N LEU A 50 -12.11 2.13 1.35
CA LEU A 50 -11.52 2.65 0.11
C LEU A 50 -10.45 1.70 -0.45
N SER A 51 -9.58 1.15 0.39
CA SER A 51 -8.53 0.22 -0.03
C SER A 51 -9.09 -1.07 -0.64
N ARG A 52 -10.27 -1.52 -0.21
CA ARG A 52 -11.01 -2.63 -0.85
C ARG A 52 -11.55 -2.24 -2.21
N ILE A 53 -12.20 -1.07 -2.31
CA ILE A 53 -12.72 -0.55 -3.57
C ILE A 53 -11.59 -0.36 -4.59
N ILE A 54 -10.45 0.20 -4.17
CA ILE A 54 -9.27 0.36 -5.02
C ILE A 54 -8.81 -1.01 -5.54
N GLY A 55 -8.74 -2.04 -4.69
CA GLY A 55 -8.35 -3.39 -5.12
C GLY A 55 -9.32 -4.06 -6.09
N GLU A 56 -10.60 -3.69 -6.07
CA GLU A 56 -11.60 -4.17 -7.03
C GLU A 56 -11.57 -3.40 -8.36
N VAL A 57 -11.20 -2.12 -8.32
CA VAL A 57 -11.27 -1.20 -9.45
C VAL A 57 -9.96 -1.17 -10.22
N ALA A 58 -8.81 -1.11 -9.55
CA ALA A 58 -7.49 -0.97 -10.18
C ALA A 58 -7.20 -2.06 -11.24
N PRO A 59 -7.50 -3.36 -11.01
CA PRO A 59 -7.30 -4.40 -12.02
C PRO A 59 -8.13 -4.20 -13.30
N ARG A 60 -9.30 -3.56 -13.21
CA ARG A 60 -10.17 -3.28 -14.37
C ARG A 60 -9.54 -2.24 -15.32
N PHE A 61 -8.62 -1.44 -14.81
CA PHE A 61 -7.86 -0.45 -15.58
C PHE A 61 -6.43 -0.91 -15.88
N GLY A 62 -6.09 -2.18 -15.62
CA GLY A 62 -4.74 -2.71 -15.81
C GLY A 62 -3.70 -2.13 -14.86
N ILE A 63 -4.12 -1.60 -13.71
CA ILE A 63 -3.24 -1.04 -12.68
C ILE A 63 -3.05 -2.09 -11.59
N ASP A 64 -1.79 -2.42 -11.30
CA ASP A 64 -1.43 -3.29 -10.17
C ASP A 64 -1.60 -2.55 -8.85
N TYR A 65 -2.40 -3.11 -7.95
CA TYR A 65 -2.60 -2.61 -6.60
C TYR A 65 -2.18 -3.68 -5.61
N ARG A 66 -1.14 -3.37 -4.83
CA ARG A 66 -0.57 -4.29 -3.86
C ARG A 66 -1.12 -4.02 -2.47
N LEU A 67 -1.84 -5.00 -1.93
CA LEU A 67 -2.30 -5.04 -0.55
C LEU A 67 -1.65 -6.22 0.16
N LEU A 68 -0.70 -5.94 1.03
CA LEU A 68 0.13 -6.96 1.68
C LEU A 68 -0.33 -7.25 3.11
N GLU A 69 0.05 -8.40 3.65
CA GLU A 69 0.03 -8.62 5.10
C GLU A 69 1.32 -8.13 5.75
N LEU A 70 1.28 -7.79 7.04
CA LEU A 70 2.49 -7.33 7.76
C LEU A 70 3.65 -8.35 7.67
N GLU A 71 3.36 -9.65 7.75
CA GLU A 71 4.37 -10.71 7.62
C GLU A 71 5.01 -10.73 6.22
N GLU A 72 4.20 -10.53 5.19
CA GLU A 72 4.68 -10.46 3.81
C GLU A 72 5.53 -9.21 3.57
N LEU A 73 5.09 -8.06 4.09
CA LEU A 73 5.86 -6.81 4.07
C LEU A 73 7.24 -7.00 4.71
N LEU A 74 7.29 -7.56 5.92
CA LEU A 74 8.56 -7.79 6.63
C LEU A 74 9.46 -8.75 5.86
N ARG A 75 8.90 -9.81 5.25
CA ARG A 75 9.66 -10.74 4.40
C ARG A 75 10.24 -10.05 3.16
N LEU A 76 9.44 -9.24 2.46
CA LEU A 76 9.88 -8.50 1.28
C LEU A 76 10.97 -7.48 1.63
N GLN A 77 10.79 -6.75 2.74
CA GLN A 77 11.79 -5.81 3.24
C GLN A 77 13.10 -6.52 3.59
N GLN A 78 13.03 -7.64 4.31
CA GLN A 78 14.23 -8.41 4.64
C GLN A 78 14.94 -8.92 3.38
N ARG A 79 14.19 -9.44 2.40
CA ARG A 79 14.77 -9.88 1.11
C ARG A 79 15.45 -8.72 0.38
N PHE A 80 14.81 -7.56 0.34
CA PHE A 80 15.36 -6.36 -0.29
C PHE A 80 16.66 -5.93 0.40
N LEU A 81 16.67 -5.79 1.73
CA LEU A 81 17.85 -5.41 2.49
C LEU A 81 18.98 -6.43 2.35
N SER A 82 18.65 -7.73 2.40
CA SER A 82 19.63 -8.79 2.19
C SER A 82 20.25 -8.76 0.80
N ALA A 83 19.47 -8.43 -0.25
CA ALA A 83 20.00 -8.28 -1.60
C ALA A 83 20.94 -7.07 -1.73
N MET A 84 20.57 -5.94 -1.12
CA MET A 84 21.39 -4.72 -1.07
C MET A 84 22.71 -4.92 -0.29
N GLY A 85 22.74 -5.84 0.68
CA GLY A 85 23.93 -6.18 1.46
C GLY A 85 24.84 -7.24 0.83
N ARG A 86 24.48 -7.82 -0.32
CA ARG A 86 25.37 -8.77 -1.02
C ARG A 86 26.55 -8.02 -1.62
N LYS A 87 27.77 -8.52 -1.38
CA LYS A 87 28.97 -8.01 -2.06
C LYS A 87 28.79 -8.22 -3.58
N PRO A 88 29.24 -7.27 -4.41
CA PRO A 88 29.16 -7.37 -5.86
C PRO A 88 29.92 -8.58 -6.39
#